data_AF-A0A3D2Z8N3-F1
#
_entry.id   AF-A0A3D2Z8N3-F1
#
_cell.length_a   1.000
_cell.length_b   1.000
_cell.length_c   1.000
_cell.angle_alpha   90.00
_cell.angle_beta   90.00
_cell.angle_gamma   90.00
#
_symmetry.space_group_name_H-M   'P 1'
#
loop_
_entity.id
_entity.type
_entity.pdbx_description
1 polymer ?
#
loop_
_entity_poly.entity_id
_entity_poly.type
_entity_poly.pdbx_seq_one_letter_code
_entity_poly.pdbx_strand_id
1 'polypeptide(L)' 'MPHYDLLQQTSLDLQVTRGDWLAKMELVHRDGVEGRSTATVAVGGRLTFNDVQDTNLLAFTAIDTDNGSRFLSVEADRR' A
#
# COMPACT_ATOMS: atom_id res chain seq x y z
N MET A 1 -16.84 19.09 27.16
CA MET A 1 -15.50 18.75 26.62
C MET A 1 -15.72 17.56 25.67
N PRO A 2 -15.44 17.65 24.36
CA PRO A 2 -15.50 16.48 23.48
C PRO A 2 -14.37 15.50 23.81
N HIS A 3 -14.69 14.22 24.01
CA HIS A 3 -13.69 13.16 24.08
C HIS A 3 -13.40 12.69 22.65
N TYR A 4 -12.15 12.80 22.23
CA TYR A 4 -11.67 12.18 21.00
C TYR A 4 -11.09 10.83 21.35
N ASP A 5 -11.68 9.77 20.80
CA ASP A 5 -11.13 8.44 20.97
C ASP A 5 -9.86 8.30 20.11
N LEU A 6 -8.78 7.91 20.75
CA LEU A 6 -7.50 7.67 20.09
C LEU A 6 -7.58 6.32 19.36
N LEU A 7 -7.68 6.36 18.03
CA LEU A 7 -7.49 5.19 17.18
C LEU A 7 -6.04 4.70 17.31
N GLN A 8 -5.86 3.46 17.77
CA GLN A 8 -4.54 2.82 17.80
C GLN A 8 -4.30 2.10 16.47
N GLN A 9 -3.16 2.38 15.85
CA GLN A 9 -2.77 1.77 14.59
C GLN A 9 -1.30 1.36 14.65
N THR A 10 -1.02 0.13 14.24
CA THR A 10 0.34 -0.39 14.04
C THR A 10 0.52 -0.65 12.55
N SER A 11 1.60 -0.13 11.95
CA SER A 11 1.97 -0.45 10.57
C SER A 11 3.31 -1.17 10.52
N LEU A 12 3.45 -2.07 9.55
CA LEU A 12 4.68 -2.73 9.20
C LEU A 12 4.93 -2.54 7.71
N ASP A 13 6.10 -2.01 7.36
CA ASP A 13 6.49 -1.72 5.99
C ASP A 13 7.71 -2.54 5.59
N LEU A 14 7.66 -3.09 4.37
CA LEU A 14 8.79 -3.76 3.73
C LEU A 14 8.98 -3.20 2.32
N GLN A 15 10.21 -2.78 2.01
CA GLN A 15 10.57 -2.28 0.69
C GLN A 15 11.81 -3.01 0.18
N VAL A 16 11.73 -3.49 -1.07
CA VAL A 16 12.85 -4.08 -1.81
C VAL A 16 13.08 -3.24 -3.05
N THR A 17 14.33 -2.84 -3.30
CA THR A 17 14.71 -2.05 -4.48
C THR A 17 15.94 -2.68 -5.10
N ARG A 18 15.87 -2.96 -6.41
CA ARG A 18 16.98 -3.58 -7.13
C ARG A 18 17.01 -3.09 -8.58
N GLY A 19 17.97 -2.22 -8.86
CA GLY A 19 18.16 -1.63 -10.19
C GLY A 19 16.87 -1.00 -10.68
N ASP A 20 16.29 -1.63 -11.69
CA ASP A 20 15.13 -1.10 -12.40
C ASP A 20 13.78 -1.43 -11.75
N TRP A 21 13.74 -2.31 -10.74
CA TRP A 21 12.50 -2.67 -10.05
C TRP A 21 12.49 -2.30 -8.56
N LEU A 22 11.29 -1.97 -8.08
CA LEU A 22 10.96 -1.73 -6.68
C LEU A 22 9.71 -2.52 -6.32
N ALA A 23 9.69 -3.12 -5.15
CA ALA A 23 8.49 -3.68 -4.54
C ALA A 23 8.32 -3.09 -3.14
N LYS A 24 7.07 -2.78 -2.77
CA LYS A 24 6.67 -2.34 -1.45
C LYS A 24 5.51 -3.21 -0.97
N MET A 25 5.54 -3.54 0.31
CA MET A 25 4.46 -4.18 1.04
C MET A 25 4.24 -3.41 2.33
N GLU A 26 2.98 -3.26 2.71
CA GLU A 26 2.56 -2.57 3.91
C GLU A 26 1.43 -3.36 4.56
N LEU A 27 1.56 -3.61 5.86
CA LEU A 27 0.58 -4.30 6.68
C LEU A 27 0.16 -3.32 7.77
N VAL A 28 -1.12 -2.97 7.80
CA VAL A 28 -1.67 -2.02 8.77
C VAL A 28 -2.71 -2.75 9.61
N HIS A 29 -2.50 -2.75 10.92
CA HIS A 29 -3.47 -3.20 11.90
C HIS A 29 -4.01 -1.99 12.66
N ARG A 30 -5.32 -1.87 12.77
CA ARG A 30 -5.98 -0.75 13.43
C ARG A 30 -7.04 -1.26 14.39
N ASP A 31 -6.89 -0.92 15.66
CA ASP A 31 -7.85 -1.25 16.71
C ASP A 31 -8.90 -0.15 16.82
N GLY A 32 -10.15 -0.52 16.52
CA GLY A 32 -11.31 0.34 16.62
C GLY A 32 -11.86 0.45 18.04
N VAL A 33 -12.59 1.53 18.30
CA VAL A 33 -13.15 1.88 19.62
C VAL A 33 -14.12 0.82 20.16
N GLU A 34 -14.79 0.06 19.29
CA GLU A 34 -15.74 -1.01 19.66
C GLU A 34 -15.11 -2.42 19.76
N GLY A 35 -13.77 -2.51 19.83
CA GLY A 35 -13.07 -3.80 19.82
C GLY A 35 -13.06 -4.50 18.45
N ARG A 36 -13.45 -3.78 17.40
CA ARG A 36 -13.29 -4.22 16.01
C ARG A 36 -11.88 -3.87 15.56
N SER A 37 -11.00 -4.85 15.56
CA SER A 37 -9.70 -4.73 14.92
C SER A 37 -9.88 -4.87 13.41
N THR A 38 -9.24 -3.99 12.65
CA THR A 38 -9.23 -4.01 11.18
C THR A 38 -7.80 -4.20 10.67
N ALA A 39 -7.63 -4.97 9.60
CA ALA A 39 -6.33 -5.19 8.97
C ALA A 39 -6.37 -4.85 7.49
N THR A 40 -5.47 -3.96 7.06
CA THR A 40 -5.24 -3.63 5.64
C THR A 40 -3.90 -4.18 5.20
N VAL A 41 -3.89 -4.85 4.06
CA VAL A 41 -2.68 -5.31 3.37
C VAL A 41 -2.54 -4.54 2.07
N ALA A 42 -1.43 -3.84 1.88
CA ALA A 42 -1.09 -3.18 0.64
C ALA A 42 0.18 -3.76 0.04
N VAL A 43 0.17 -3.97 -1.27
CA VAL A 43 1.33 -4.44 -2.04
C VAL A 43 1.40 -3.67 -3.34
N GLY A 44 2.61 -3.35 -3.76
CA GLY A 44 2.83 -2.66 -5.02
C GLY A 44 4.27 -2.68 -5.45
N GLY A 45 4.51 -2.19 -6.65
CA GLY A 45 5.84 -2.13 -7.19
C GLY A 45 5.92 -1.20 -8.38
N ARG A 46 7.18 -0.85 -8.68
CA ARG A 46 7.56 -0.06 -9.83
C ARG A 46 8.49 -0.91 -10.69
N LEU A 47 8.25 -0.93 -11.99
CA LEU A 47 9.10 -1.55 -13.00
C LEU A 47 9.56 -0.45 -13.96
N THR A 48 10.87 -0.27 -14.04
CA THR A 48 11.51 0.61 -15.01
C THR A 48 12.06 -0.26 -16.13
N PHE A 49 11.84 0.13 -17.37
CA PHE A 49 12.42 -0.52 -18.54
C PHE A 49 13.42 0.43 -19.16
N ASN A 50 14.69 0.05 -19.12
CA ASN A 50 15.80 0.78 -19.74
C ASN A 50 15.85 0.49 -21.25
N ASP A 51 14.79 0.84 -21.97
CA ASP A 51 14.74 0.81 -23.43
C ASP A 51 14.90 2.23 -23.98
N VAL A 52 15.05 2.40 -25.30
CA VAL A 52 15.26 3.70 -25.97
C VAL A 52 14.20 4.76 -25.62
N GLN A 53 13.03 4.34 -25.13
CA GLN A 53 11.89 5.18 -24.76
C GLN A 53 11.60 5.23 -23.23
N ASP A 54 12.51 4.78 -22.36
CA ASP A 54 12.41 4.83 -20.88
C ASP A 54 10.96 4.65 -20.35
N THR A 55 10.49 3.40 -20.29
CA THR A 55 9.12 3.10 -19.83
C THR A 55 9.10 2.82 -18.34
N ASN A 56 8.12 3.36 -17.62
CA ASN A 56 7.94 3.11 -16.20
C ASN A 56 6.51 2.65 -15.93
N LEU A 57 6.36 1.59 -15.14
CA LEU A 57 5.07 1.05 -14.72
C LEU A 57 5.03 0.99 -13.20
N LEU A 58 4.06 1.66 -12.60
CA LEU A 58 3.73 1.57 -11.20
C LEU A 58 2.39 0.85 -11.05
N ALA A 59 2.33 -0.14 -10.17
CA ALA A 59 1.07 -0.76 -9.79
C ALA A 59 1.06 -0.98 -8.28
N PHE A 60 -0.04 -0.67 -7.62
CA PHE A 60 -0.26 -1.05 -6.23
C PHE A 60 -1.72 -1.36 -5.95
N THR A 61 -1.95 -2.24 -4.99
CA THR A 61 -3.28 -2.57 -4.50
C THR A 61 -3.27 -2.61 -2.97
N ALA A 62 -4.40 -2.27 -2.37
CA ALA A 62 -4.64 -2.42 -0.94
C ALA A 62 -5.97 -3.13 -0.71
N ILE A 63 -6.00 -4.05 0.24
CA ILE A 63 -7.17 -4.86 0.58
C ILE A 63 -7.37 -4.75 2.09
N ASP A 64 -8.55 -4.29 2.48
CA ASP A 64 -9.03 -4.36 3.85
C ASP A 64 -9.67 -5.74 4.08
N THR A 65 -9.16 -6.45 5.09
CA THR A 65 -9.49 -7.85 5.37
C THR A 65 -10.86 -7.98 6.05
N ASP A 66 -11.39 -6.91 6.61
CA ASP A 66 -12.57 -6.95 7.49
C ASP A 66 -13.84 -6.47 6.78
N ASN A 67 -13.72 -5.43 5.95
CA ASN A 67 -14.85 -4.88 5.19
C ASN A 67 -14.81 -5.26 3.69
N GLY A 68 -13.75 -5.94 3.25
CA GLY A 68 -13.57 -6.34 1.85
C GLY A 68 -13.34 -5.17 0.89
N SER A 69 -13.06 -3.97 1.40
CA SER A 69 -12.66 -2.81 0.61
C SER A 69 -11.37 -3.11 -0.14
N ARG A 70 -11.35 -2.75 -1.42
CA ARG A 70 -10.21 -2.98 -2.30
C ARG A 70 -9.90 -1.71 -3.04
N PHE A 71 -8.64 -1.35 -3.02
CA PHE A 71 -8.07 -0.24 -3.77
C PHE A 71 -7.07 -0.80 -4.78
N LEU A 72 -7.08 -0.27 -5.99
CA LEU A 72 -6.11 -0.58 -7.04
C LEU A 72 -5.72 0.72 -7.74
N SER A 73 -4.41 0.93 -7.91
CA SER A 73 -3.85 1.99 -8.73
C SER A 73 -2.81 1.40 -9.68
N VAL A 74 -2.89 1.82 -10.94
CA VAL A 74 -1.95 1.46 -11.99
C VAL A 74 -1.64 2.72 -12.78
N GLU A 75 -0.36 3.00 -12.96
CA GLU A 75 0.14 4.16 -13.67
C GLU A 75 1.28 3.71 -14.58
N ALA A 76 1.25 4.16 -15.84
CA ALA A 76 2.30 3.87 -16.81
C ALA A 76 2.73 5.17 -17.48
N ASP A 77 4.04 5.39 -17.49
CA ASP A 77 4.68 6.54 -18.13
C ASP A 77 5.65 6.05 -19.21
N ARG A 78 5.71 6.79 -20.31
CA ARG A 78 6.70 6.62 -21.37
C ARG A 78 7.12 7.99 -21.88
N ARG A 79 8.40 8.20 -22.09
CA ARG A 79 8.96 9.50 -22.49
C ARG A 79 8.96 9.74 -23.99
#